data_AF-A0A842KVF7-F1
#
_entry.id   AF-A0A842KVF7-F1
#
_cell.length_a   1.000
_cell.length_b   1.000
_cell.length_c   1.000
_cell.angle_alpha   90.00
_cell.angle_beta   90.00
_cell.angle_gamma   90.00
#
_symmetry.space_group_name_H-M   'P 1'
#
loop_
_entity.id
_entity.type
_entity.pdbx_description
1 polymer ?
#
loop_
_entity_poly.entity_id
_entity_poly.type
_entity_poly.pdbx_seq_one_letter_code
_entity_poly.pdbx_strand_id
1 'polypeptide(L)'
;MYVDMRKETLDDIESTDDIKIPEDPLERVIGHDNIMPMIKIAAKQKRNLLLVGPPGIGKSLLAQAISYHLPKPSEEIIVVHNPEQPERPFVEVKTRKEIENELLEMEMAEGELIDPQSAPDAVAERLGFKCVHCGEYSSAYTSICPKCGGEKFAHINARRKHLGDLLGMFEMNSNNLKVPQKRVTTTRIINGVEEVVIYERVGGDEIKVLDQRALEKRRQMVEEKPRNVIVPLERKTFIQATGASETELLGDVRH
;
A
#
# COMPACT_ATOMS: atom_id res chain seq x y z
N MET A 1 10.31 -36.68 19.24
CA MET A 1 10.31 -36.55 20.72
C MET A 1 10.54 -35.08 21.02
N TYR A 2 9.53 -34.40 21.55
CA TYR A 2 9.57 -32.96 21.88
C TYR A 2 9.42 -32.80 23.38
N VAL A 3 10.38 -33.37 24.11
CA VAL A 3 10.59 -33.07 25.53
C VAL A 3 11.76 -32.11 25.59
N ASP A 4 11.69 -31.08 26.42
CA ASP A 4 12.84 -30.23 26.67
C ASP A 4 14.01 -31.11 27.10
N MET A 5 15.15 -31.08 26.39
CA MET A 5 16.29 -32.00 26.62
C MET A 5 16.98 -31.80 27.99
N ARG A 6 16.34 -31.08 28.91
CA ARG A 6 16.74 -30.90 30.32
C ARG A 6 15.87 -31.69 31.31
N LYS A 7 14.76 -32.28 30.84
CA LYS A 7 13.75 -32.98 31.64
C LYS A 7 13.43 -34.28 30.89
N GLU A 8 14.13 -35.38 31.22
CA GLU A 8 14.07 -36.62 30.42
C GLU A 8 12.94 -37.55 30.85
N THR A 9 12.36 -37.34 32.04
CA THR A 9 11.29 -38.17 32.60
C THR A 9 10.02 -37.37 32.88
N LEU A 10 8.88 -38.06 32.96
CA LEU A 10 7.58 -37.45 33.29
C LEU A 10 7.58 -36.80 34.69
N ASP A 11 8.46 -37.26 35.58
CA ASP A 11 8.61 -36.76 36.95
C ASP A 11 9.25 -35.36 37.01
N ASP A 12 9.93 -34.94 35.93
CA ASP A 12 10.58 -33.62 35.83
C ASP A 12 9.61 -32.52 35.35
N ILE A 13 8.39 -32.89 34.92
CA ILE A 13 7.37 -32.00 34.36
C ILE A 13 6.44 -31.56 35.49
N GLU A 14 6.48 -30.27 35.87
CA GLU A 14 5.63 -29.72 36.93
C GLU A 14 4.32 -29.16 36.36
N SER A 15 4.37 -28.56 35.16
CA SER A 15 3.22 -27.94 34.48
C SER A 15 3.19 -28.28 32.98
N THR A 16 2.02 -28.17 32.36
CA THR A 16 1.89 -28.25 30.89
C THR A 16 2.66 -27.16 30.15
N ASP A 17 3.04 -26.08 30.84
CA ASP A 17 3.90 -25.03 30.29
C ASP A 17 5.33 -25.50 30.02
N ASP A 18 5.77 -26.58 30.70
CA ASP A 18 7.08 -27.22 30.45
C ASP A 18 7.10 -28.02 29.13
N ILE A 19 5.94 -28.25 28.51
CA ILE A 19 5.80 -29.07 27.31
C ILE A 19 5.96 -28.19 26.07
N LYS A 20 7.00 -28.48 25.27
CA LYS A 20 7.21 -27.79 24.00
C LYS A 20 6.18 -28.26 22.96
N ILE A 21 5.38 -27.32 22.48
CA ILE A 21 4.43 -27.56 21.40
C ILE A 21 5.17 -27.42 20.06
N PRO A 22 5.11 -28.41 19.16
CA PRO A 22 5.73 -28.30 17.83
C PRO A 22 5.24 -27.07 17.08
N GLU A 23 6.13 -26.37 16.36
CA GLU A 23 5.73 -25.24 15.52
C GLU A 23 4.89 -25.70 14.33
N ASP A 24 5.25 -26.85 13.74
CA ASP A 24 4.53 -27.47 12.63
C ASP A 24 3.17 -28.03 13.12
N PRO A 25 2.03 -27.52 12.61
CA PRO A 25 0.71 -28.05 12.96
C PRO A 25 0.54 -29.53 12.61
N LEU A 26 1.27 -30.04 11.62
CA LEU A 26 1.18 -31.43 11.20
C LEU A 26 1.77 -32.39 12.25
N GLU A 27 2.76 -31.93 13.01
CA GLU A 27 3.37 -32.70 14.11
C GLU A 27 2.57 -32.66 15.41
N ARG A 28 1.57 -31.77 15.49
CA ARG A 28 0.60 -31.72 16.60
C ARG A 28 -0.51 -32.77 16.47
N VAL A 29 -0.60 -33.45 15.32
CA VAL A 29 -1.63 -34.48 15.09
C VAL A 29 -1.18 -35.78 15.78
N ILE A 30 -1.94 -36.19 16.80
CA ILE A 30 -1.63 -37.38 17.60
C ILE A 30 -2.48 -38.57 17.12
N GLY A 31 -1.89 -39.77 17.07
CA GLY A 31 -2.61 -41.03 16.83
C GLY A 31 -2.86 -41.38 15.36
N HIS A 32 -2.25 -40.66 14.44
CA HIS A 32 -2.42 -40.83 12.98
C HIS A 32 -1.10 -41.12 12.25
N ASP A 33 -0.09 -41.66 12.94
CA ASP A 33 1.29 -41.81 12.43
C ASP A 33 1.37 -42.54 11.08
N ASN A 34 0.49 -43.52 10.86
CA ASN A 34 0.45 -44.33 9.64
C ASN A 34 0.02 -43.54 8.39
N ILE A 35 -0.78 -42.47 8.54
CA ILE A 35 -1.29 -41.69 7.40
C ILE A 35 -0.46 -40.42 7.12
N MET A 36 0.38 -40.00 8.07
CA MET A 36 1.19 -38.78 7.95
C MET A 36 2.11 -38.78 6.71
N PRO A 37 2.82 -39.87 6.35
CA PRO A 37 3.67 -39.88 5.17
C PRO A 37 2.88 -39.71 3.87
N MET A 38 1.72 -40.37 3.75
CA MET A 38 0.85 -40.24 2.57
C MET A 38 0.33 -38.81 2.42
N ILE A 39 -0.04 -38.17 3.52
CA ILE A 39 -0.54 -36.79 3.54
C ILE A 39 0.55 -35.80 3.13
N LYS A 40 1.78 -35.96 3.64
CA LYS A 40 2.93 -35.14 3.23
C LYS A 40 3.21 -35.28 1.73
N ILE A 41 3.12 -36.49 1.19
CA ILE A 41 3.28 -36.75 -0.25
C ILE A 41 2.16 -36.08 -1.06
N ALA A 42 0.91 -36.23 -0.62
CA ALA A 42 -0.24 -35.64 -1.30
C ALA A 42 -0.18 -34.11 -1.31
N ALA A 43 0.22 -33.48 -0.20
CA ALA A 43 0.42 -32.04 -0.10
C ALA A 43 1.51 -31.56 -1.08
N LYS A 44 2.66 -32.23 -1.10
CA LYS A 44 3.78 -31.91 -2.01
C LYS A 44 3.38 -32.06 -3.48
N GLN A 45 2.57 -33.06 -3.80
CA GLN A 45 2.09 -33.32 -5.17
C GLN A 45 0.80 -32.57 -5.53
N LYS A 46 0.26 -31.73 -4.63
CA LYS A 46 -0.99 -30.97 -4.82
C LYS A 46 -2.18 -31.88 -5.22
N ARG A 47 -2.30 -33.04 -4.56
CA ARG A 47 -3.42 -33.98 -4.80
C ARG A 47 -4.60 -33.67 -3.88
N ASN A 48 -5.80 -33.92 -4.38
CA ASN A 48 -7.02 -33.86 -3.57
C ASN A 48 -7.02 -34.99 -2.54
N LEU A 49 -7.50 -34.68 -1.34
CA LEU A 49 -7.61 -35.61 -0.22
C LEU A 49 -9.06 -35.71 0.25
N LEU A 50 -9.51 -36.95 0.47
CA LEU A 50 -10.79 -37.24 1.10
C LEU A 50 -10.52 -37.89 2.46
N LEU A 51 -10.82 -37.19 3.55
CA LEU A 51 -10.63 -37.68 4.91
C LEU A 51 -11.94 -38.27 5.44
N VAL A 52 -11.98 -39.58 5.64
CA VAL A 52 -13.16 -40.31 6.13
C VAL A 52 -12.91 -40.81 7.55
N GLY A 53 -13.86 -40.58 8.45
CA GLY A 53 -13.81 -41.13 9.81
C GLY A 53 -14.83 -40.49 10.76
N PRO A 54 -14.95 -40.98 12.01
CA PRO A 54 -15.88 -40.45 13.01
C PRO A 54 -15.69 -38.95 13.28
N PRO A 55 -16.73 -38.22 13.73
CA PRO A 55 -16.57 -36.84 14.18
C PRO A 55 -15.60 -36.76 15.36
N GLY A 56 -14.85 -35.66 15.49
CA GLY A 56 -13.94 -35.43 16.62
C GLY A 56 -12.52 -36.03 16.51
N ILE A 57 -12.19 -36.77 15.45
CA ILE A 57 -10.85 -37.40 15.29
C ILE A 57 -9.74 -36.48 14.74
N GLY A 58 -9.99 -35.17 14.62
CA GLY A 58 -9.00 -34.22 14.11
C GLY A 58 -8.91 -34.07 12.58
N LYS A 59 -9.94 -34.47 11.82
CA LYS A 59 -9.95 -34.31 10.34
C LYS A 59 -9.74 -32.86 9.88
N SER A 60 -10.40 -31.89 10.52
CA SER A 60 -10.25 -30.48 10.20
C SER A 60 -8.87 -29.94 10.60
N LEU A 61 -8.34 -30.39 11.74
CA LEU A 61 -6.98 -30.06 12.18
C LEU A 61 -5.94 -30.54 11.15
N LEU A 62 -6.13 -31.75 10.63
CA LEU A 62 -5.27 -32.31 9.60
C LEU A 62 -5.34 -31.50 8.29
N ALA A 63 -6.54 -31.10 7.87
CA ALA A 63 -6.72 -30.25 6.69
C ALA A 63 -6.05 -28.88 6.85
N GLN A 64 -6.16 -28.27 8.03
CA GLN A 64 -5.45 -27.03 8.36
C GLN A 64 -3.94 -27.22 8.35
N ALA A 65 -3.43 -28.31 8.94
CA ALA A 65 -2.01 -28.61 8.95
C ALA A 65 -1.44 -28.81 7.53
N ILE A 66 -2.18 -29.47 6.65
CA ILE A 66 -1.80 -29.61 5.23
C ILE A 66 -1.66 -28.26 4.54
N SER A 67 -2.58 -27.33 4.82
CA SER A 67 -2.58 -26.00 4.19
C SER A 67 -1.33 -25.17 4.53
N TYR A 68 -0.67 -25.47 5.66
CA TYR A 68 0.57 -24.83 6.09
C TYR A 68 1.77 -25.28 5.24
N HIS A 69 1.74 -26.52 4.74
CA HIS A 69 2.79 -27.07 3.85
C HIS A 69 2.57 -26.75 2.38
N LEU A 70 1.43 -26.15 2.01
CA LEU A 70 1.23 -25.69 0.65
C LEU A 70 2.16 -24.51 0.36
N PRO A 71 2.72 -24.42 -0.86
CA PRO A 71 3.53 -23.27 -1.22
C PRO A 71 2.70 -21.99 -1.12
N LYS A 72 3.34 -20.90 -0.67
CA LYS A 72 2.71 -19.59 -0.65
C LYS A 72 2.22 -19.21 -2.06
N PRO A 73 1.07 -18.55 -2.19
CA PRO A 73 0.59 -18.05 -3.47
C PRO A 73 1.63 -17.19 -4.20
N SER A 74 1.82 -17.45 -5.50
CA SER A 74 2.73 -16.70 -6.38
C SER A 74 2.02 -15.70 -7.28
N GLU A 75 0.69 -15.73 -7.30
CA GLU A 75 -0.15 -15.04 -8.26
C GLU A 75 -1.34 -14.38 -7.58
N GLU A 76 -1.70 -13.21 -8.09
CA GLU A 76 -2.89 -12.44 -7.77
C GLU A 76 -3.86 -12.44 -8.95
N ILE A 77 -5.15 -12.54 -8.67
CA ILE A 77 -6.19 -12.48 -9.70
C ILE A 77 -6.94 -11.16 -9.58
N ILE A 78 -6.89 -10.39 -10.65
CA ILE A 78 -7.44 -9.04 -10.76
C ILE A 78 -8.53 -9.06 -11.82
N VAL A 79 -9.63 -8.37 -11.54
CA VAL A 79 -10.71 -8.14 -12.49
C VAL A 79 -10.68 -6.70 -12.95
N VAL A 80 -10.55 -6.50 -14.25
CA VAL A 80 -10.44 -5.19 -14.89
C VAL A 80 -11.73 -4.88 -15.62
N HIS A 81 -12.24 -3.65 -15.45
CA HIS A 81 -13.46 -3.23 -16.10
C HIS A 81 -13.32 -3.25 -17.64
N ASN A 82 -14.29 -3.87 -18.30
CA ASN A 82 -14.40 -3.85 -19.76
C ASN A 82 -15.43 -2.79 -20.20
N PRO A 83 -14.98 -1.66 -20.79
CA PRO A 83 -15.89 -0.58 -21.17
C PRO A 83 -16.80 -0.94 -22.36
N GLU A 84 -16.42 -1.91 -23.20
CA GLU A 84 -17.25 -2.35 -24.33
C GLU A 84 -18.35 -3.33 -23.91
N GLN A 85 -18.05 -4.19 -22.91
CA GLN A 85 -18.96 -5.20 -22.38
C GLN A 85 -18.84 -5.26 -20.85
N PRO A 86 -19.57 -4.42 -20.11
CA PRO A 86 -19.52 -4.38 -18.64
C PRO A 86 -19.85 -5.72 -17.96
N GLU A 87 -20.69 -6.54 -18.59
CA GLU A 87 -21.07 -7.88 -18.13
C GLU A 87 -19.99 -8.95 -18.35
N ARG A 88 -18.91 -8.60 -19.07
CA ARG A 88 -17.76 -9.47 -19.36
C ARG A 88 -16.45 -8.74 -19.04
N PRO A 89 -16.12 -8.57 -17.74
CA PRO A 89 -14.88 -7.95 -17.34
C PRO A 89 -13.68 -8.83 -17.72
N PHE A 90 -12.51 -8.21 -17.86
CA PHE A 90 -11.27 -8.93 -18.11
C PHE A 90 -10.73 -9.53 -16.80
N VAL A 91 -10.15 -10.72 -16.88
CA VAL A 91 -9.45 -11.36 -15.76
C VAL A 91 -7.97 -11.36 -16.07
N GLU A 92 -7.20 -10.71 -15.22
CA GLU A 92 -5.74 -10.63 -15.30
C GLU A 92 -5.14 -11.44 -14.15
N VAL A 93 -4.11 -12.23 -14.46
CA VAL A 93 -3.32 -12.95 -13.47
C VAL A 93 -1.94 -12.32 -13.44
N LYS A 94 -1.59 -11.70 -12.31
CA LYS A 94 -0.27 -11.08 -12.11
C LYS A 94 0.57 -11.92 -11.17
N THR A 95 1.83 -12.11 -11.52
CA THR A 95 2.81 -12.79 -10.68
C THR A 95 3.33 -11.84 -9.59
N ARG A 96 3.89 -12.40 -8.52
CA ARG A 96 4.50 -11.63 -7.43
C ARG A 96 5.48 -10.56 -7.93
N LYS A 97 6.32 -10.90 -8.91
CA LYS A 97 7.32 -9.97 -9.45
C LYS A 97 6.68 -8.78 -10.17
N GLU A 98 5.61 -9.03 -10.92
CA GLU A 98 4.88 -7.97 -11.63
C GLU A 98 4.19 -7.03 -10.64
N ILE A 99 3.61 -7.58 -9.57
CA ILE A 99 2.99 -6.79 -8.48
C ILE A 99 4.05 -5.97 -7.74
N GLU A 100 5.20 -6.57 -7.40
CA GLU A 100 6.31 -5.86 -6.76
C GLU A 100 6.82 -4.71 -7.63
N ASN A 101 7.00 -4.94 -8.93
CA ASN A 101 7.39 -3.88 -9.87
C ASN A 101 6.32 -2.78 -9.95
N GLU A 102 5.05 -3.15 -9.96
CA GLU A 102 3.94 -2.20 -10.02
C GLU A 102 3.83 -1.34 -8.76
N LEU A 103 4.07 -1.92 -7.59
CA LEU A 103 4.16 -1.19 -6.33
C LEU A 103 5.32 -0.19 -6.34
N LEU A 104 6.49 -0.60 -6.83
CA LEU A 104 7.63 0.30 -7.00
C LEU A 104 7.30 1.44 -7.98
N GLU A 105 6.63 1.13 -9.10
CA GLU A 105 6.20 2.16 -10.04
C GLU A 105 5.17 3.12 -9.42
N MET A 106 4.31 2.64 -8.52
CA MET A 106 3.36 3.46 -7.77
C MET A 106 4.07 4.39 -6.79
N GLU A 107 5.03 3.87 -6.01
CA GLU A 107 5.87 4.68 -5.12
C GLU A 107 6.64 5.76 -5.91
N MET A 108 7.19 5.40 -7.08
CA MET A 108 7.85 6.36 -7.96
C MET A 108 6.88 7.42 -8.51
N ALA A 109 5.63 7.06 -8.81
CA ALA A 109 4.60 8.00 -9.27
C ALA A 109 4.12 8.93 -8.16
N GLU A 110 4.18 8.48 -6.90
CA GLU A 110 3.95 9.33 -5.75
C GLU A 110 5.09 10.33 -5.59
N GLY A 111 6.35 9.95 -5.78
CA GLY A 111 7.46 10.89 -5.67
C GLY A 111 7.88 11.16 -4.22
N GLU A 112 9.00 11.86 -4.05
CA GLU A 112 9.74 11.92 -2.78
C GLU A 112 9.19 13.00 -1.83
N LEU A 113 9.14 12.70 -0.54
CA LEU A 113 8.85 13.70 0.50
C LEU A 113 10.16 14.30 1.02
N ILE A 114 10.26 15.62 1.00
CA ILE A 114 11.41 16.37 1.50
C ILE A 114 10.98 17.42 2.53
N ASP A 115 11.90 17.74 3.44
CA ASP A 115 11.77 18.88 4.32
C ASP A 115 11.79 20.20 3.54
N PRO A 116 11.04 21.23 3.98
CA PRO A 116 11.03 22.53 3.31
C PRO A 116 12.40 23.19 3.17
N GLN A 117 13.34 22.89 4.07
CA GLN A 117 14.71 23.42 4.03
C GLN A 117 15.56 22.80 2.92
N SER A 118 15.22 21.60 2.46
CA SER A 118 15.91 20.89 1.39
C SER A 118 15.45 21.35 0.00
N ALA A 119 14.31 22.04 -0.08
CA ALA A 119 13.81 22.59 -1.33
C ALA A 119 14.59 23.86 -1.75
N PRO A 120 14.69 24.17 -3.06
CA PRO A 120 15.28 25.43 -3.50
C PRO A 120 14.57 26.63 -2.88
N ASP A 121 15.34 27.64 -2.48
CA ASP A 121 14.82 28.82 -1.77
C ASP A 121 13.62 29.47 -2.47
N ALA A 122 13.71 29.65 -3.79
CA ALA A 122 12.62 30.22 -4.59
C ALA A 122 11.33 29.38 -4.57
N VAL A 123 11.45 28.06 -4.41
CA VAL A 123 10.33 27.13 -4.29
C VAL A 123 9.76 27.20 -2.88
N ALA A 124 10.60 27.15 -1.85
CA ALA A 124 10.20 27.25 -0.45
C ALA A 124 9.48 28.58 -0.14
N GLU A 125 9.91 29.69 -0.75
CA GLU A 125 9.25 30.99 -0.66
C GLU A 125 7.85 30.97 -1.31
N ARG A 126 7.72 30.39 -2.50
CA ARG A 126 6.45 30.32 -3.24
C ARG A 126 5.42 29.40 -2.58
N LEU A 127 5.88 28.30 -1.98
CA LEU A 127 5.06 27.38 -1.20
C LEU A 127 4.72 27.93 0.20
N GLY A 128 5.46 28.95 0.64
CA GLY A 128 5.19 29.71 1.87
C GLY A 128 5.93 29.26 3.12
N PHE A 129 6.89 28.34 2.95
CA PHE A 129 7.72 27.85 4.03
C PHE A 129 8.83 28.82 4.39
N LYS A 130 9.42 29.51 3.41
CA LYS A 130 10.52 30.46 3.61
C LYS A 130 10.03 31.91 3.54
N CYS A 131 10.41 32.72 4.52
CA CYS A 131 10.08 34.15 4.53
C CYS A 131 10.98 34.95 3.57
N VAL A 132 10.39 35.70 2.64
CA VAL A 132 11.14 36.54 1.68
C VAL A 132 11.90 37.70 2.36
N HIS A 133 11.44 38.16 3.54
CA HIS A 133 12.07 39.28 4.25
C HIS A 133 13.28 38.89 5.10
N CYS A 134 13.24 37.75 5.79
CA CYS A 134 14.28 37.36 6.75
C CYS A 134 14.86 35.95 6.54
N GLY A 135 14.37 35.20 5.56
CA GLY A 135 14.82 33.84 5.24
C GLY A 135 14.38 32.76 6.22
N GLU A 136 13.63 33.09 7.27
CA GLU A 136 13.24 32.12 8.30
C GLU A 136 12.20 31.12 7.79
N TYR A 137 12.38 29.85 8.17
CA TYR A 137 11.46 28.76 7.85
C TYR A 137 10.34 28.68 8.89
N SER A 138 9.10 28.55 8.44
CA SER A 138 7.94 28.41 9.32
C SER A 138 6.75 27.87 8.54
N SER A 139 5.72 27.37 9.25
CA SER A 139 4.54 26.75 8.65
C SER A 139 3.96 27.58 7.50
N ALA A 140 3.62 26.92 6.41
CA ALA A 140 3.14 27.57 5.20
C ALA A 140 1.72 28.15 5.30
N TYR A 141 0.99 27.87 6.39
CA TYR A 141 -0.33 28.48 6.65
C TYR A 141 -0.23 29.81 7.40
N THR A 142 0.93 30.14 7.96
CA THR A 142 1.15 31.43 8.62
C THR A 142 1.40 32.51 7.57
N SER A 143 0.64 33.61 7.61
CA SER A 143 0.79 34.74 6.68
C SER A 143 1.83 35.76 7.12
N ILE A 144 2.08 35.84 8.42
CA ILE A 144 3.05 36.72 9.05
C ILE A 144 4.22 35.87 9.54
N CYS A 145 5.45 36.32 9.27
CA CYS A 145 6.64 35.64 9.75
C CYS A 145 6.75 35.77 11.28
N PRO A 146 6.91 34.67 12.02
CA PRO A 146 7.03 34.71 13.48
C PRO A 146 8.32 35.39 13.97
N LYS A 147 9.35 35.52 13.11
CA LYS A 147 10.64 36.12 13.47
C LYS A 147 10.73 37.61 13.18
N CYS A 148 10.40 38.04 11.97
CA CYS A 148 10.54 39.45 11.57
C CYS A 148 9.23 40.25 11.55
N GLY A 149 8.08 39.59 11.75
CA GLY A 149 6.76 40.24 11.68
C GLY A 149 6.34 40.69 10.28
N GLY A 150 7.16 40.45 9.25
CA GLY A 150 6.84 40.77 7.85
C GLY A 150 5.82 39.81 7.23
N GLU A 151 5.07 40.29 6.24
CA GLU A 151 4.16 39.45 5.45
C GLU A 151 4.96 38.50 4.55
N LYS A 152 4.79 37.19 4.71
CA LYS A 152 5.52 36.18 3.91
C LYS A 152 5.20 36.24 2.43
N PHE A 153 3.97 36.64 2.07
CA PHE A 153 3.43 36.58 0.70
C PHE A 153 3.36 37.94 0.00
N ALA A 154 4.02 38.97 0.52
CA ALA A 154 3.93 40.35 0.01
C ALA A 154 4.22 40.45 -1.50
N HIS A 155 5.25 39.73 -1.98
CA HIS A 155 5.66 39.74 -3.39
C HIS A 155 4.65 39.05 -4.34
N ILE A 156 3.93 38.03 -3.86
CA ILE A 156 2.89 37.33 -4.64
C ILE A 156 1.65 38.23 -4.80
N ASN A 157 1.28 38.93 -3.72
CA ASN A 157 0.16 39.86 -3.70
C ASN A 157 0.42 41.10 -4.58
N ALA A 158 1.67 41.58 -4.66
CA ALA A 158 2.05 42.72 -5.48
C ALA A 158 1.92 42.44 -7.00
N ARG A 159 2.32 41.25 -7.47
CA ARG A 159 2.14 40.86 -8.89
C ARG A 159 0.67 40.75 -9.31
N ARG A 160 -0.21 40.27 -8.43
CA ARG A 160 -1.66 40.18 -8.72
C ARG A 160 -2.31 41.57 -8.84
N LYS A 161 -1.90 42.53 -8.01
CA LYS A 161 -2.37 43.93 -8.10
C LYS A 161 -2.02 44.57 -9.46
N HIS A 162 -0.81 44.33 -9.95
CA HIS A 162 -0.34 44.92 -11.21
C HIS A 162 -0.99 44.31 -12.48
N LEU A 163 -1.44 43.05 -12.41
CA LEU A 163 -2.16 42.38 -13.51
C LEU A 163 -3.65 42.75 -13.51
N GLY A 164 -4.24 42.95 -12.32
CA GLY A 164 -5.61 43.45 -12.18
C GLY A 164 -5.80 44.89 -12.68
N ASP A 165 -4.76 45.73 -12.60
CA ASP A 165 -4.80 47.10 -13.16
C ASP A 165 -4.72 47.15 -14.69
N LEU A 166 -4.20 46.11 -15.35
CA LEU A 166 -4.09 46.04 -16.82
C LEU A 166 -5.28 45.32 -17.47
N LEU A 167 -5.88 44.35 -16.76
CA LEU A 167 -7.11 43.65 -17.15
C LEU A 167 -8.33 44.26 -16.43
N GLY A 168 -8.53 45.55 -16.65
CA GLY A 168 -9.69 46.26 -16.11
C GLY A 168 -10.99 45.56 -16.54
N MET A 169 -11.74 45.05 -15.56
CA MET A 169 -13.17 44.74 -15.64
C MET A 169 -13.62 43.28 -15.88
N PHE A 170 -12.85 42.26 -15.49
CA PHE A 170 -13.40 40.90 -15.30
C PHE A 170 -12.74 40.19 -14.11
N GLU A 171 -13.27 40.39 -12.90
CA GLU A 171 -13.29 39.39 -11.81
C GLU A 171 -14.01 39.98 -10.58
N MET A 172 -15.33 39.87 -10.54
CA MET A 172 -16.08 39.89 -9.27
C MET A 172 -16.63 38.49 -9.05
N ASN A 173 -16.33 37.93 -7.87
CA ASN A 173 -16.75 36.64 -7.31
C ASN A 173 -15.76 35.47 -7.42
N SER A 174 -14.64 35.59 -6.72
CA SER A 174 -13.98 34.42 -6.13
C SER A 174 -13.39 34.83 -4.78
N ASN A 175 -13.76 34.11 -3.73
CA ASN A 175 -13.28 34.33 -2.36
C ASN A 175 -11.76 34.49 -2.33
N ASN A 176 -11.29 35.69 -1.96
CA ASN A 176 -9.87 36.06 -1.87
C ASN A 176 -9.17 35.33 -0.71
N LEU A 177 -8.94 34.03 -0.86
CA LEU A 177 -8.09 33.27 0.05
C LEU A 177 -6.63 33.72 -0.14
N LYS A 178 -6.07 34.37 0.89
CA LYS A 178 -4.66 34.75 1.05
C LYS A 178 -3.76 33.52 1.26
N VAL A 179 -3.83 32.53 0.38
CA VAL A 179 -3.13 31.25 0.55
C VAL A 179 -1.97 31.17 -0.46
N PRO A 180 -0.76 30.78 -0.02
CA PRO A 180 0.35 30.53 -0.93
C PRO A 180 0.03 29.44 -1.95
N GLN A 181 0.82 29.37 -3.02
CA GLN A 181 0.63 28.34 -4.04
C GLN A 181 0.75 26.96 -3.39
N LYS A 182 -0.22 26.07 -3.64
CA LYS A 182 -0.14 24.68 -3.19
C LYS A 182 0.92 23.90 -3.97
N ARG A 183 1.18 24.31 -5.22
CA ARG A 183 2.02 23.60 -6.18
C ARG A 183 2.85 24.60 -6.98
N VAL A 184 4.14 24.29 -7.15
CA VAL A 184 5.10 25.10 -7.91
C VAL A 184 5.82 24.19 -8.90
N THR A 185 5.84 24.59 -10.18
CA THR A 185 6.58 23.91 -11.24
C THR A 185 7.87 24.67 -11.50
N THR A 186 9.01 23.98 -11.56
CA THR A 186 10.32 24.53 -11.91
C THR A 186 11.08 23.56 -12.80
N THR A 187 12.15 24.04 -13.44
CA THR A 187 13.10 23.18 -14.16
C THR A 187 14.37 23.01 -13.33
N ARG A 188 14.96 21.81 -13.37
CA ARG A 188 16.26 21.50 -12.76
C ARG A 188 17.17 20.89 -13.82
N ILE A 189 18.44 21.28 -13.82
CA ILE A 189 19.44 20.67 -14.70
C ILE A 189 20.12 19.53 -13.94
N ILE A 190 19.99 18.30 -14.44
CA ILE A 190 20.68 17.12 -13.93
C ILE A 190 21.47 16.52 -15.10
N ASN A 191 22.78 16.35 -14.95
CA ASN A 191 23.66 15.80 -15.98
C ASN A 191 23.56 16.49 -17.36
N GLY A 192 23.27 17.79 -17.39
CA GLY A 192 23.14 18.58 -18.62
C GLY A 192 21.78 18.46 -19.32
N VAL A 193 20.82 17.72 -18.75
CA VAL A 193 19.44 17.63 -19.22
C VAL A 193 18.54 18.49 -18.34
N GLU A 194 17.71 19.33 -18.96
CA GLU A 194 16.66 20.07 -18.26
C GLU A 194 15.45 19.17 -18.01
N GLU A 195 15.17 18.88 -16.74
CA GLU A 195 14.01 18.11 -16.33
C GLU A 195 12.99 19.02 -15.63
N VAL A 196 11.70 18.76 -15.89
CA VAL A 196 10.60 19.47 -15.22
C VAL A 196 10.33 18.80 -13.88
N VAL A 197 10.39 19.58 -12.80
CA VAL A 197 10.15 19.13 -11.43
C VAL A 197 8.99 19.92 -10.83
N ILE A 198 8.12 19.22 -10.12
CA ILE A 198 6.94 19.80 -9.49
C ILE A 198 7.04 19.60 -7.98
N TYR A 199 6.93 20.69 -7.24
CA TYR A 199 6.90 20.69 -5.79
C TYR A 199 5.48 20.97 -5.32
N GLU A 200 4.90 20.06 -4.54
CA GLU A 200 3.55 20.16 -3.98
C GLU A 200 3.62 20.13 -2.45
N ARG A 201 2.91 21.03 -1.78
CA ARG A 201 2.82 21.00 -0.32
C ARG A 201 1.87 19.90 0.15
N VAL A 202 2.33 19.05 1.07
CA VAL A 202 1.57 17.94 1.67
C VAL A 202 1.67 18.00 3.19
N GLY A 203 0.63 17.60 3.92
CA GLY A 203 0.65 17.49 5.38
C GLY A 203 0.77 18.80 6.17
N GLY A 204 1.09 19.92 5.51
CA GLY A 204 1.27 21.25 6.11
C GLY A 204 2.72 21.66 6.32
N ASP A 205 3.60 20.69 6.61
CA ASP A 205 5.00 20.91 6.93
C ASP A 205 5.99 20.19 5.99
N GLU A 206 5.50 19.45 4.98
CA GLU A 206 6.32 18.69 4.04
C GLU A 206 6.11 19.14 2.59
N ILE A 207 7.10 18.87 1.74
CA ILE A 207 7.04 19.11 0.31
C ILE A 207 7.21 17.78 -0.43
N LYS A 208 6.25 17.47 -1.29
CA LYS A 208 6.27 16.34 -2.21
C LYS A 208 6.89 16.77 -3.54
N VAL A 209 7.93 16.08 -3.97
CA VAL A 209 8.69 16.33 -5.19
C VAL A 209 8.29 15.30 -6.25
N LEU A 210 7.82 15.79 -7.38
CA LEU A 210 7.41 15.01 -8.54
C LEU A 210 8.34 15.35 -9.70
N ASP A 211 9.30 14.48 -9.96
CA ASP A 211 10.19 14.58 -11.10
C ASP A 211 9.48 14.18 -12.40
N GLN A 212 10.13 14.42 -13.55
CA GLN A 212 9.58 14.08 -14.85
C GLN A 212 9.15 12.61 -14.96
N ARG A 213 9.97 11.68 -14.43
CA ARG A 213 9.65 10.25 -14.41
C ARG A 213 8.41 9.94 -13.58
N ALA A 214 8.29 10.55 -12.40
CA ALA A 214 7.13 10.42 -11.54
C ALA A 214 5.85 10.94 -12.22
N LEU A 215 5.96 12.06 -12.95
CA LEU A 215 4.85 12.64 -13.71
C LEU A 215 4.41 11.78 -14.89
N GLU A 216 5.35 11.19 -15.62
CA GLU A 216 5.05 10.26 -16.72
C GLU A 216 4.36 9.00 -16.19
N LYS A 217 4.86 8.40 -15.11
CA LYS A 217 4.25 7.22 -14.47
C LYS A 217 2.87 7.51 -13.91
N ARG A 218 2.69 8.65 -13.25
CA ARG A 218 1.37 9.07 -12.73
C ARG A 218 0.33 9.25 -13.83
N ARG A 219 0.72 9.68 -15.04
CA ARG A 219 -0.19 9.75 -16.19
C ARG A 219 -0.62 8.37 -16.66
N GLN A 220 0.33 7.43 -16.78
CA GLN A 220 0.03 6.04 -17.15
C GLN A 220 -0.98 5.42 -16.20
N MET A 221 -0.81 5.62 -14.88
CA MET A 221 -1.76 5.10 -13.87
C MET A 221 -3.16 5.70 -13.95
N VAL A 222 -3.29 6.98 -14.33
CA VAL A 222 -4.61 7.62 -14.52
C VAL A 222 -5.32 7.08 -15.77
N GLU A 223 -4.55 6.64 -16.77
CA GLU A 223 -5.08 5.98 -17.97
C GLU A 223 -5.50 4.53 -17.72
N GLU A 224 -5.01 3.89 -16.66
CA GLU A 224 -5.40 2.52 -16.32
C GLU A 224 -6.89 2.43 -15.94
N LYS A 225 -7.52 1.35 -16.41
CA LYS A 225 -8.94 1.08 -16.16
C LYS A 225 -9.16 0.71 -14.69
N PRO A 226 -10.33 1.04 -14.10
CA PRO A 226 -10.66 0.61 -12.76
C PRO A 226 -10.63 -0.92 -12.68
N ARG A 227 -10.00 -1.42 -11.62
CA ARG A 227 -9.77 -2.85 -11.39
C ARG A 227 -9.95 -3.21 -9.93
N ASN A 228 -10.35 -4.44 -9.67
CA ASN A 228 -10.56 -4.99 -8.34
C ASN A 228 -9.74 -6.28 -8.16
N VAL A 229 -9.03 -6.38 -7.06
CA VAL A 229 -8.34 -7.61 -6.67
C VAL A 229 -9.35 -8.57 -6.05
N ILE A 230 -9.57 -9.73 -6.68
CA ILE A 230 -10.50 -10.74 -6.16
C ILE A 230 -9.76 -11.79 -5.34
N VAL A 231 -8.57 -12.20 -5.81
CA VAL A 231 -7.76 -13.21 -5.12
C VAL A 231 -6.39 -12.62 -4.83
N PRO A 232 -6.18 -12.02 -3.64
CA PRO A 232 -4.94 -11.30 -3.33
C PRO A 232 -3.75 -12.24 -3.21
N LEU A 233 -2.54 -11.69 -3.41
CA LEU A 233 -1.29 -12.44 -3.22
C LEU A 233 -1.11 -12.93 -1.77
N GLU A 234 -1.40 -12.06 -0.79
CA GLU A 234 -1.27 -12.35 0.65
C GLU A 234 -2.55 -12.98 1.25
N ARG A 235 -3.11 -13.98 0.57
CA ARG A 235 -4.32 -14.70 1.01
C ARG A 235 -4.01 -15.82 1.99
N LYS A 236 -4.99 -16.12 2.86
CA LYS A 236 -5.01 -17.37 3.64
C LYS A 236 -5.21 -18.56 2.69
N THR A 237 -4.37 -19.59 2.83
CA THR A 237 -4.43 -20.81 2.00
C THR A 237 -5.50 -21.81 2.45
N PHE A 238 -6.04 -21.62 3.66
CA PHE A 238 -7.10 -22.45 4.22
C PHE A 238 -8.42 -21.68 4.25
N ILE A 239 -9.42 -22.22 3.55
CA ILE A 239 -10.80 -21.74 3.56
C ILE A 239 -11.67 -22.92 3.97
N GLN A 240 -12.47 -22.73 5.01
CA GLN A 240 -13.44 -23.72 5.45
C GLN A 240 -14.81 -23.35 4.87
N ALA A 241 -15.33 -24.19 3.97
CA ALA A 241 -16.72 -24.11 3.53
C ALA A 241 -17.55 -25.06 4.39
N THR A 242 -18.50 -24.52 5.16
CA THR A 242 -19.42 -25.31 5.98
C THR A 242 -20.72 -25.61 5.25
N GLY A 243 -20.98 -24.89 4.16
CA GLY A 243 -22.23 -24.98 3.40
C GLY A 243 -23.41 -24.40 4.18
N ALA A 244 -23.14 -23.64 5.25
CA ALA A 244 -24.17 -22.97 6.05
C ALA A 244 -24.87 -21.85 5.28
N SER A 245 -24.27 -21.35 4.20
CA SER A 245 -24.89 -20.42 3.28
C SER A 245 -24.49 -20.69 1.82
N GLU A 246 -25.39 -20.38 0.89
CA GLU A 246 -25.10 -20.42 -0.55
C GLU A 246 -23.95 -19.48 -0.92
N THR A 247 -23.81 -18.37 -0.18
CA THR A 247 -22.69 -17.42 -0.28
C THR A 247 -21.32 -18.02 0.05
N GLU A 248 -21.24 -19.02 0.94
CA GLU A 248 -19.96 -19.72 1.22
C GLU A 248 -19.52 -20.60 0.04
N LEU A 249 -20.46 -21.11 -0.74
CA LEU A 249 -20.19 -22.07 -1.82
C LEU A 249 -20.09 -21.41 -3.19
N LEU A 250 -20.85 -20.34 -3.41
CA LEU A 250 -21.00 -19.69 -4.73
C LEU A 250 -20.39 -18.28 -4.79
N GLY A 251 -19.93 -17.71 -3.65
CA GLY A 251 -19.58 -16.29 -3.56
C GLY A 251 -20.83 -15.42 -3.43
N ASP A 252 -20.67 -14.11 -3.23
CA ASP A 252 -21.76 -13.13 -2.97
C ASP A 252 -22.97 -13.32 -3.90
N VAL A 253 -24.02 -13.98 -3.41
CA VAL A 253 -25.29 -14.21 -4.11
C VAL A 253 -26.22 -13.04 -3.84
N ARG A 254 -25.76 -11.81 -4.11
CA ARG A 254 -26.64 -10.64 -4.16
C ARG A 254 -27.20 -10.50 -5.56
N HIS A 255 -28.34 -11.15 -5.77
CA HIS A 255 -29.38 -10.63 -6.67
C HIS A 255 -30.34 -9.76 -5.87
#